data_AF-A0A1H1XNK5-F1
#
_entry.id   AF-A0A1H1XNK5-F1
#
_cell.length_a   1.000
_cell.length_b   1.000
_cell.length_c   1.000
_cell.angle_alpha   90.00
_cell.angle_beta   90.00
_cell.angle_gamma   90.00
#
_symmetry.space_group_name_H-M   'P 1'
#
loop_
_entity.id
_entity.type
_entity.pdbx_description
1 polymer ?
#
loop_
_entity_poly.entity_id
_entity_poly.type
_entity_poly.pdbx_seq_one_letter_code
_entity_poly.pdbx_strand_id
1 'polypeptide(L)' 'MTWPIAAKLRYVDETLRWLADYRRRCDDPGELLRIQTAIDGWLDERLDLMRRAERMGLAHEHHAPSSAA' A
#
# COMPACT_ATOMS: atom_id res chain seq x y z
N MET A 1 -19.54 -0.65 7.40
CA MET A 1 -19.23 0.61 6.68
C MET A 1 -18.13 0.32 5.68
N THR A 2 -18.39 0.47 4.38
CA THR A 2 -17.38 0.28 3.33
C THR A 2 -16.57 1.57 3.16
N TRP A 3 -15.25 1.49 3.30
CA TRP A 3 -14.38 2.64 3.06
C TRP A 3 -14.23 2.89 1.55
N PRO A 4 -14.14 4.15 1.09
CA PRO A 4 -13.69 4.45 -0.26
C PRO A 4 -12.30 3.82 -0.52
N ILE A 5 -12.11 3.22 -1.69
CA ILE A 5 -10.87 2.48 -1.99
C ILE A 5 -9.63 3.38 -1.95
N ALA A 6 -9.74 4.64 -2.38
CA ALA A 6 -8.65 5.62 -2.22
C ALA A 6 -8.30 5.90 -0.76
N ALA A 7 -9.29 6.00 0.13
CA ALA A 7 -9.06 6.20 1.56
C ALA A 7 -8.38 4.97 2.20
N LYS A 8 -8.78 3.76 1.76
CA LYS A 8 -8.15 2.52 2.24
C LYS A 8 -6.72 2.37 1.72
N LEU A 9 -6.46 2.69 0.45
CA LEU A 9 -5.09 2.71 -0.10
C LEU A 9 -4.18 3.64 0.68
N ARG A 10 -4.63 4.87 0.97
CA ARG A 10 -3.87 5.82 1.82
C ARG A 10 -3.55 5.25 3.20
N TYR A 11 -4.52 4.61 3.85
CA TYR A 11 -4.30 3.99 5.15
C TYR A 11 -3.26 2.87 5.09
N VAL A 12 -3.31 2.03 4.04
CA VAL A 12 -2.31 0.98 3.82
C VAL A 12 -0.92 1.59 3.60
N ASP A 13 -0.82 2.63 2.76
CA ASP A 13 0.45 3.34 2.50
C ASP A 13 1.02 3.97 3.78
N GLU A 14 0.19 4.59 4.61
CA GLU A 14 0.58 5.15 5.91
C GLU A 14 1.07 4.05 6.87
N THR A 15 0.38 2.90 6.90
CA THR A 15 0.74 1.75 7.74
C THR A 15 2.08 1.14 7.31
N LEU A 16 2.28 0.95 6.01
CA LEU A 16 3.54 0.46 5.43
C LEU A 16 4.71 1.38 5.77
N ARG A 17 4.51 2.71 5.66
CA ARG A 17 5.52 3.69 6.03
C ARG A 17 5.88 3.59 7.52
N TRP A 18 4.87 3.51 8.38
CA TRP A 18 5.08 3.37 9.83
C TRP A 18 5.84 2.07 10.16
N LEU A 19 5.49 0.94 9.56
CA LEU A 19 6.19 -0.33 9.75
C LEU A 19 7.64 -0.26 9.29
N ALA A 20 7.91 0.37 8.15
CA ALA A 20 9.27 0.57 7.64
C ALA A 20 10.12 1.43 8.60
N ASP A 21 9.54 2.51 9.14
CA ASP A 21 10.22 3.37 10.11
C ASP A 21 10.38 2.70 11.49
N TYR A 22 9.44 1.85 11.88
CA TYR A 22 9.56 1.03 13.09
C TYR A 22 10.66 -0.02 12.95
N ARG A 23 10.71 -0.73 11.82
CA ARG A 23 11.76 -1.72 11.51
C ARG A 23 13.16 -1.13 11.63
N ARG A 24 13.39 0.09 11.13
CA ARG A 24 14.70 0.76 11.19
C ARG A 24 15.20 1.02 12.62
N ARG A 25 14.30 1.05 13.59
CA ARG A 25 14.60 1.34 15.01
C ARG A 25 14.52 0.08 15.88
N CYS A 26 14.28 -1.08 15.26
CA CYS A 26 14.06 -2.34 15.96
C CYS A 26 15.33 -3.19 15.89
N ASP A 27 15.85 -3.57 17.05
CA ASP A 27 17.03 -4.44 17.17
C ASP A 27 16.66 -5.88 17.58
N ASP A 28 15.40 -6.14 17.94
CA ASP A 28 14.94 -7.47 18.33
C ASP A 28 14.70 -8.35 17.08
N PRO A 29 15.44 -9.46 16.90
CA PRO A 29 15.31 -10.30 15.71
C PRO A 29 13.92 -10.94 15.54
N GLY A 30 13.26 -11.27 16.65
CA GLY A 30 11.92 -11.86 16.62
C GLY A 30 10.88 -10.86 16.13
N GLU A 31 10.98 -9.62 16.60
CA GLU A 31 10.15 -8.51 16.18
C GLU A 31 10.43 -8.10 14.74
N LEU A 32 11.68 -8.10 14.29
CA LEU A 32 12.04 -7.87 12.89
C LEU A 32 11.35 -8.88 11.96
N LEU A 33 11.27 -10.16 12.33
CA LEU A 33 10.53 -11.18 11.58
C LEU A 33 9.02 -10.87 11.56
N ARG A 34 8.42 -10.51 12.69
CA ARG A 34 7.01 -10.14 12.76
C ARG A 34 6.69 -8.92 11.90
N ILE A 35 7.54 -7.89 11.95
CA ILE A 35 7.40 -6.68 11.13
C ILE A 35 7.50 -7.03 9.65
N GLN A 36 8.46 -7.89 9.26
CA GLN A 36 8.58 -8.34 7.86
C GLN A 36 7.31 -9.05 7.40
N THR A 37 6.79 -10.01 8.18
CA THR A 37 5.54 -10.70 7.86
C THR A 37 4.34 -9.73 7.77
N ALA A 38 4.29 -8.73 8.65
CA ALA A 38 3.24 -7.72 8.61
C ALA A 38 3.34 -6.84 7.35
N ILE A 39 4.55 -6.43 6.96
CA ILE A 39 4.80 -5.66 5.73
C ILE A 39 4.32 -6.45 4.51
N ASP A 40 4.68 -7.74 4.40
CA ASP A 40 4.28 -8.58 3.28
C ASP A 40 2.75 -8.67 3.16
N GLY A 41 2.05 -8.90 4.27
CA GLY A 41 0.57 -8.92 4.29
C GLY A 41 -0.07 -7.59 3.89
N TRP A 42 0.52 -6.44 4.27
CA TRP A 42 0.02 -5.13 3.85
C TRP A 42 0.31 -4.82 2.38
N LEU A 43 1.43 -5.31 1.83
CA LEU A 43 1.73 -5.19 0.41
C LEU A 43 0.74 -5.99 -0.43
N ASP A 44 0.39 -7.21 0.00
CA ASP A 44 -0.64 -8.01 -0.65
C ASP A 44 -2.00 -7.31 -0.65
N GLU A 45 -2.44 -6.77 0.49
CA GLU A 45 -3.67 -5.98 0.57
C GLU A 45 -3.63 -4.75 -0.35
N ARG A 46 -2.48 -4.08 -0.45
CA ARG A 46 -2.30 -2.93 -1.35
C ARG A 46 -2.49 -3.34 -2.81
N LEU A 47 -1.87 -4.44 -3.24
CA LEU A 47 -2.00 -4.97 -4.60
C LEU A 47 -3.45 -5.34 -4.91
N ASP A 48 -4.14 -5.97 -3.97
CA ASP A 48 -5.55 -6.31 -4.10
C ASP A 48 -6.44 -5.07 -4.23
N LEU A 49 -6.15 -4.01 -3.47
CA LEU A 49 -6.86 -2.73 -3.58
C LEU A 49 -6.59 -2.04 -4.92
N MET A 50 -5.35 -2.06 -5.41
CA MET A 50 -5.01 -1.53 -6.73
C MET A 50 -5.78 -2.25 -7.84
N ARG A 51 -5.78 -3.60 -7.83
CA ARG A 51 -6.56 -4.40 -8.79
C ARG A 51 -8.05 -4.12 -8.71
N ARG A 52 -8.59 -3.87 -7.51
CA ARG A 52 -10.01 -3.47 -7.33
C ARG A 52 -10.25 -2.07 -7.89
N ALA A 53 -9.35 -1.12 -7.66
CA ALA A 53 -9.43 0.24 -8.21
C ALA A 53 -9.42 0.22 -9.74
N GLU A 54 -8.53 -0.57 -10.34
CA GLU A 54 -8.47 -0.80 -11.79
C GLU A 54 -9.80 -1.35 -12.34
N ARG A 55 -10.36 -2.39 -11.70
CA ARG A 55 -11.65 -2.98 -12.12
C ARG A 55 -12.83 -2.00 -12.06
N MET A 56 -12.79 -1.00 -11.19
CA MET A 56 -13.84 0.02 -11.11
C MET A 56 -13.55 1.23 -12.01
N GLY A 57 -12.48 1.21 -12.82
CA GLY A 57 -12.10 2.32 -13.69
C GLY A 57 -11.42 3.49 -12.97
N LEU A 58 -11.09 3.36 -11.68
CA LEU A 58 -10.45 4.42 -10.89
C LEU A 58 -8.95 4.58 -11.16
N ALA A 59 -8.33 3.61 -11.86
CA ALA A 59 -6.90 3.65 -12.18
C ALA A 59 -6.57 4.42 -13.47
N HIS A 60 -7.56 4.78 -14.29
CA HIS A 60 -7.33 5.32 -15.64
C HIS A 60 -7.09 6.83 -15.69
N GLU A 61 -7.33 7.57 -14.61
CA GLU A 61 -7.21 9.05 -14.62
C GLU A 61 -5.77 9.56 -14.55
N HIS A 62 -4.76 8.70 -14.32
CA HIS A 62 -3.37 9.14 -14.13
C HIS A 62 -2.42 8.81 -15.31
N HIS A 63 -2.95 8.24 -16.41
CA HIS A 63 -2.12 7.84 -17.56
C HIS A 63 -2.76 8.21 -18.90
N ALA A 64 -2.96 9.51 -19.14
CA ALA A 64 -3.07 10.05 -20.50
C ALA A 64 -1.71 10.65 -20.92
N PRO A 65 -1.17 10.31 -22.10
CA PRO A 65 0.21 10.57 -22.47
C PRO A 65 0.42 12.02 -22.92
N SER A 66 1.38 12.73 -22.33
CA SER A 66 1.90 13.96 -22.95
C SER A 66 2.88 13.55 -24.04
N SER A 67 2.33 13.17 -25.20
CA SER A 67 3.07 13.24 -26.46
C SER A 67 2.86 14.65 -26.99
N ALA A 68 3.80 15.56 -26.69
CA ALA A 68 3.86 16.88 -27.31
C ALA A 68 4.92 16.85 -28.41
N ALA A 69 4.48 17.32 -29.56
CA ALA A 69 5.14 17.38 -30.86
C ALA A 69 6.34 18.34 -30.91
#